data_AF-A0A8T6G2J0-F1
#
_entry.id   AF-A0A8T6G2J0-F1
#
_cell.length_a   1.000
_cell.length_b   1.000
_cell.length_c   1.000
_cell.angle_alpha   90.00
_cell.angle_beta   90.00
_cell.angle_gamma   90.00
#
_symmetry.space_group_name_H-M   'P 1'
#
loop_
_entity.id
_entity.type
_entity.pdbx_description
1 polymer ?
#
loop_
_entity_poly.entity_id
_entity_poly.type
_entity_poly.pdbx_seq_one_letter_code
_entity_poly.pdbx_strand_id
1 'polypeptide(L)'
;MMRTLLAESGGLFPPPSDIEKLEYYIKWDDWRVFGHLADGKGGVDGKAILGRSHDRCVFETPERPENDDLHFLENIRKRLGDNVSFVDQTEKSWYAPGDTDIWINPRSSRGKTEKLSKLSPVVRGLKEVNQSRIYVPERLRQKCQQIVDQEEAKRESKG
;
A
#
# COMPACT_ATOMS: atom_id res chain seq x y z
N MET A 1 6.50 1.51 10.17
CA MET A 1 7.21 2.71 9.63
C MET A 1 8.32 2.97 10.62
N MET A 2 9.58 3.16 10.17
CA MET A 2 10.82 3.21 10.99
C MET A 2 10.88 4.37 12.01
N ARG A 3 9.85 4.50 12.85
CA ARG A 3 9.65 5.55 13.85
C ARG A 3 10.79 5.58 14.86
N THR A 4 11.42 4.44 15.13
CA THR A 4 12.57 4.36 16.03
C THR A 4 13.83 4.98 15.42
N LEU A 5 14.09 4.74 14.13
CA LEU A 5 15.29 5.27 13.47
C LEU A 5 15.22 6.79 13.29
N LEU A 6 14.03 7.30 12.98
CA LEU A 6 13.78 8.72 12.72
C LEU A 6 13.00 9.37 13.86
N ALA A 7 13.16 8.89 15.09
CA ALA A 7 12.36 9.31 16.25
C ALA A 7 12.42 10.82 16.49
N GLU A 8 13.60 11.41 16.35
CA GLU A 8 13.83 12.86 16.47
C GLU A 8 13.05 13.69 15.44
N SER A 9 12.65 13.06 14.33
CA SER A 9 11.88 13.67 13.24
C SER A 9 10.45 13.10 13.16
N GLY A 10 9.94 12.51 14.24
CA GLY A 10 8.58 11.93 14.27
C GLY A 10 8.38 10.73 13.35
N GLY A 11 9.47 10.04 12.98
CA GLY A 11 9.43 8.93 12.03
C GLY A 11 9.52 9.33 10.56
N LEU A 12 9.75 10.61 10.26
CA LEU A 12 9.85 11.14 8.90
C LEU A 12 11.29 11.55 8.59
N PHE A 13 11.63 11.52 7.31
CA PHE A 13 12.86 12.16 6.86
C PHE A 13 12.71 13.69 6.99
N PRO A 14 13.82 14.41 7.24
CA PRO A 14 13.80 15.88 7.31
C PRO A 14 13.21 16.46 6.01
N PRO A 15 12.23 17.38 6.09
CA PRO A 15 11.70 18.04 4.90
C PRO A 15 12.73 19.04 4.34
N PRO A 16 12.79 19.28 3.03
CA PRO A 16 13.71 20.24 2.42
C PRO A 16 13.20 21.68 2.60
N SER A 17 12.92 22.10 3.84
CA SER A 17 12.38 23.43 4.13
C SER A 17 13.45 24.53 4.16
N ASP A 18 14.72 24.15 4.33
CA ASP A 18 15.89 25.04 4.38
C ASP A 18 17.13 24.26 3.93
N ILE A 19 18.24 24.97 3.71
CA ILE A 19 19.48 24.40 3.19
C ILE A 19 20.07 23.34 4.12
N GLU A 20 20.02 23.55 5.43
CA GLU A 20 20.58 22.63 6.42
C GLU A 20 19.83 21.30 6.42
N LYS A 21 18.49 21.33 6.39
CA LYS A 21 17.67 20.12 6.31
C LYS A 21 17.79 19.42 4.97
N LEU A 22 17.95 20.17 3.88
CA LEU A 22 18.23 19.58 2.56
C LEU A 22 19.57 18.85 2.57
N GLU A 23 20.63 19.48 3.09
CA GLU A 23 21.94 18.85 3.24
C GLU A 23 21.89 17.64 4.16
N TYR A 24 21.06 17.66 5.21
CA TYR A 24 20.84 16.51 6.06
C TYR A 24 20.08 15.38 5.35
N TYR A 25 19.04 15.71 4.56
CA TYR A 25 18.25 14.77 3.77
C TYR A 25 19.10 14.05 2.72
N ILE A 26 19.93 14.78 1.96
CA ILE A 26 20.75 14.22 0.87
C ILE A 26 21.74 13.15 1.38
N LYS A 27 22.13 13.22 2.66
CA LYS A 27 23.00 12.22 3.27
C LYS A 27 22.26 10.90 3.60
N TRP A 28 20.95 10.81 3.39
CA TRP A 28 20.19 9.57 3.57
C TRP A 28 20.10 8.83 2.24
N ASP A 29 20.63 7.61 2.24
CA ASP A 29 20.49 6.64 1.17
C ASP A 29 20.14 5.27 1.77
N ASP A 30 19.87 4.30 0.90
CA ASP A 30 19.53 2.93 1.31
C ASP A 30 20.65 2.30 2.14
N TRP A 31 21.92 2.60 1.85
CA TRP A 31 23.08 2.05 2.56
C TRP A 31 23.16 2.56 3.99
N ARG A 32 22.92 3.85 4.19
CA ARG A 32 22.90 4.50 5.49
C ARG A 32 21.73 3.97 6.31
N VAL A 33 20.53 3.87 5.72
CA VAL A 33 19.38 3.25 6.39
C VAL A 33 19.75 1.83 6.81
N PHE A 34 20.30 1.03 5.90
CA PHE A 34 20.71 -0.34 6.18
C PHE A 34 21.78 -0.44 7.27
N GLY A 35 22.79 0.43 7.25
CA GLY A 35 23.82 0.52 8.29
C GLY A 35 23.21 0.83 9.65
N HIS A 36 22.28 1.78 9.72
CA HIS A 36 21.55 2.05 10.96
C HIS A 36 20.69 0.87 11.42
N LEU A 37 20.05 0.15 10.51
CA LEU A 37 19.30 -1.07 10.86
C LEU A 37 20.25 -2.14 11.43
N ALA A 38 21.38 -2.37 10.78
CA ALA A 38 22.41 -3.33 11.21
C ALA A 38 23.00 -2.98 12.58
N ASP A 39 23.14 -1.69 12.89
CA ASP A 39 23.52 -1.17 14.21
C ASP A 39 22.44 -1.34 15.29
N GLY A 40 21.26 -1.88 14.95
CA GLY A 40 20.14 -2.07 15.88
C GLY A 40 19.30 -0.81 16.13
N LYS A 41 19.53 0.29 15.41
CA LYS A 41 18.81 1.57 15.58
C LYS A 41 17.38 1.53 15.03
N GLY A 42 17.02 0.47 14.30
CA GLY A 42 15.68 0.28 13.73
C GLY A 42 14.61 -0.28 14.67
N GLY A 43 14.97 -0.67 15.91
CA GLY A 43 14.00 -1.21 16.87
C GLY A 43 13.31 -2.50 16.41
N VAL A 44 12.02 -2.65 16.71
CA VAL A 44 11.23 -3.83 16.32
C VAL A 44 11.07 -3.91 14.80
N ASP A 45 10.76 -2.78 14.14
CA ASP A 45 10.63 -2.69 12.69
C ASP A 45 11.94 -3.09 11.98
N GLY A 46 13.08 -2.60 12.46
CA GLY A 46 14.39 -2.93 11.91
C GLY A 46 14.73 -4.42 12.03
N LYS A 47 14.43 -5.02 13.19
CA LYS A 47 14.58 -6.48 13.39
C LYS A 47 13.69 -7.26 12.44
N ALA A 48 12.45 -6.83 12.24
CA ALA A 48 11.52 -7.48 11.31
C ALA A 48 11.99 -7.39 9.85
N ILE A 49 12.56 -6.25 9.43
CA ILE A 49 13.12 -6.06 8.09
C ILE A 49 14.35 -6.96 7.90
N LEU A 50 15.33 -6.88 8.81
CA LEU A 50 16.58 -7.65 8.71
C LEU A 50 16.34 -9.16 8.82
N GLY A 51 15.46 -9.58 9.72
CA GLY A 51 15.07 -10.98 9.91
C GLY A 51 14.08 -11.49 8.87
N ARG A 52 13.62 -10.64 7.93
CA ARG A 52 12.55 -10.94 6.97
C ARG A 52 11.26 -11.46 7.62
N SER A 53 11.04 -11.11 8.88
CA SER A 53 9.91 -11.53 9.73
C SER A 53 8.82 -10.46 9.82
N HIS A 54 8.57 -9.76 8.72
CA HIS A 54 7.52 -8.75 8.61
C HIS A 54 6.13 -9.39 8.64
N ASP A 55 5.12 -8.57 8.93
CA ASP A 55 3.72 -9.01 8.91
C ASP A 55 3.35 -9.65 7.56
N ARG A 56 2.47 -10.64 7.61
CA ARG A 56 2.08 -11.46 6.45
C ARG A 56 0.65 -11.14 6.07
N CYS A 57 0.43 -10.96 4.78
CA CYS A 57 -0.92 -10.84 4.22
C CYS A 57 -1.64 -12.18 4.40
N VAL A 58 -2.85 -12.15 4.94
CA VAL A 58 -3.73 -13.33 5.10
C VAL A 58 -5.04 -13.20 4.33
N PHE A 59 -5.40 -11.99 3.92
CA PHE A 59 -6.57 -11.73 3.11
C PHE A 59 -6.35 -10.46 2.29
N GLU A 60 -6.77 -10.48 1.02
CA GLU A 60 -6.84 -9.31 0.16
C GLU A 60 -8.11 -9.33 -0.67
N THR A 61 -8.69 -8.16 -0.89
CA THR A 61 -9.81 -8.03 -1.83
C THR A 61 -9.30 -8.13 -3.27
N PRO A 62 -10.19 -8.30 -4.26
CA PRO A 62 -9.86 -7.97 -5.65
C PRO A 62 -9.33 -6.53 -5.78
N GLU A 63 -8.64 -6.23 -6.87
CA GLU A 63 -8.14 -4.86 -7.16
C GLU A 63 -9.26 -3.82 -7.17
N ARG A 64 -10.47 -4.26 -7.54
CA ARG A 64 -11.71 -3.48 -7.55
C ARG A 64 -12.77 -4.22 -6.73
N PRO A 65 -12.74 -4.10 -5.40
CA PRO A 65 -13.74 -4.73 -4.56
C PRO A 65 -15.14 -4.17 -4.84
N GLU A 66 -16.13 -5.04 -4.84
CA GLU A 66 -17.53 -4.65 -4.73
C GLU A 66 -17.92 -4.48 -3.25
N ASN A 67 -19.13 -3.95 -2.99
CA ASN A 67 -19.60 -3.74 -1.62
C ASN A 67 -19.58 -5.04 -0.79
N ASP A 68 -19.90 -6.17 -1.41
CA ASP A 68 -19.89 -7.47 -0.73
C ASP A 68 -18.47 -7.90 -0.34
N ASP A 69 -17.45 -7.56 -1.14
CA ASP A 69 -16.05 -7.84 -0.80
C ASP A 69 -15.58 -6.98 0.37
N LEU A 70 -16.00 -5.72 0.43
CA LEU A 70 -15.71 -4.81 1.54
C LEU A 70 -16.40 -5.26 2.82
N HIS A 71 -17.66 -5.71 2.73
CA HIS A 71 -18.38 -6.29 3.87
C HIS A 71 -17.70 -7.58 4.35
N PHE A 72 -17.26 -8.43 3.43
CA PHE A 72 -16.53 -9.65 3.78
C PHE A 72 -15.18 -9.34 4.44
N LEU A 73 -14.42 -8.37 3.91
CA LEU A 73 -13.18 -7.90 4.52
C LEU A 73 -13.39 -7.44 5.96
N GLU A 74 -14.43 -6.65 6.23
CA GLU A 74 -14.73 -6.17 7.58
C GLU A 74 -15.14 -7.32 8.51
N ASN A 75 -15.83 -8.35 7.99
CA ASN A 75 -16.13 -9.56 8.75
C ASN A 75 -14.86 -10.34 9.11
N ILE A 76 -13.94 -10.54 8.15
CA ILE A 76 -12.64 -11.16 8.40
C ILE A 76 -11.85 -10.37 9.44
N ARG A 77 -11.77 -9.04 9.29
CA ARG A 77 -11.09 -8.16 10.22
C ARG A 77 -11.63 -8.29 11.65
N LYS A 78 -12.96 -8.28 11.82
CA LYS A 78 -13.61 -8.50 13.12
C LYS A 78 -13.31 -9.88 13.69
N ARG A 79 -13.28 -10.91 12.85
CA ARG A 79 -13.00 -12.29 13.26
C ARG A 79 -11.55 -12.47 13.73
N LEU A 80 -10.61 -11.81 13.05
CA LEU A 80 -9.20 -11.82 13.42
C LEU A 80 -8.92 -10.95 14.66
N GLY A 81 -9.67 -9.87 14.86
CA GLY A 81 -9.60 -9.03 16.07
C GLY A 81 -8.19 -8.51 16.33
N ASP A 82 -7.71 -8.67 17.56
CA ASP A 82 -6.38 -8.21 18.00
C ASP A 82 -5.19 -8.91 17.32
N ASN A 83 -5.45 -9.93 16.48
CA ASN A 83 -4.39 -10.56 15.69
C ASN A 83 -4.00 -9.74 14.45
N VAL A 84 -4.79 -8.72 14.09
CA VAL A 84 -4.50 -7.82 12.96
C VAL A 84 -3.42 -6.83 13.36
N SER A 85 -2.28 -6.83 12.66
CA SER A 85 -1.23 -5.81 12.82
C SER A 85 -1.58 -4.53 12.07
N PHE A 86 -1.98 -4.67 10.81
CA PHE A 86 -2.16 -3.55 9.90
C PHE A 86 -3.18 -3.90 8.81
N VAL A 87 -3.96 -2.90 8.39
CA VAL A 87 -4.83 -2.99 7.22
C VAL A 87 -4.34 -1.96 6.21
N ASP A 88 -3.95 -2.44 5.04
CA ASP A 88 -3.54 -1.59 3.93
C ASP A 88 -4.75 -1.25 3.06
N GLN A 89 -4.90 0.03 2.72
CA GLN A 89 -5.91 0.52 1.79
C GLN A 89 -5.19 1.32 0.70
N THR A 90 -5.12 0.74 -0.50
CA THR A 90 -4.54 1.43 -1.65
C THR A 90 -5.64 2.17 -2.37
N GLU A 91 -5.56 3.50 -2.42
CA GLU A 91 -6.45 4.36 -3.23
C GLU A 91 -5.69 5.02 -4.40
N LYS A 92 -4.52 4.47 -4.76
CA LYS A 92 -3.66 5.09 -5.78
C LYS A 92 -4.09 4.70 -7.17
N SER A 93 -4.45 5.72 -7.96
CA SER A 93 -4.58 5.59 -9.40
C SER A 93 -3.22 5.74 -10.09
N TRP A 94 -2.90 4.82 -11.01
CA TRP A 94 -1.79 4.97 -11.95
C TRP A 94 -2.06 6.06 -12.99
N TYR A 95 -3.33 6.37 -13.24
CA TYR A 95 -3.78 7.41 -14.16
C TYR A 95 -5.16 7.93 -13.73
N ALA A 96 -5.25 9.18 -13.26
CA ALA A 96 -6.52 9.75 -12.81
C ALA A 96 -7.21 10.53 -13.95
N PRO A 97 -8.25 9.98 -14.60
CA PRO A 97 -9.02 10.77 -15.57
C PRO A 97 -9.71 11.93 -14.85
N GLY A 98 -9.54 13.16 -15.35
CA GLY A 98 -10.01 14.37 -14.69
C GLY A 98 -9.11 15.56 -14.99
N ASP A 99 -8.62 16.22 -13.93
CA ASP A 99 -7.72 17.39 -13.99
C ASP A 99 -6.28 17.03 -14.39
N THR A 100 -5.88 15.76 -14.23
CA THR A 100 -4.53 15.27 -14.59
C THR A 100 -4.50 14.49 -15.91
N ASP A 101 -5.60 14.48 -16.66
CA ASP A 101 -5.69 13.77 -17.94
C ASP A 101 -4.80 14.43 -19.00
N ILE A 102 -4.07 13.60 -19.75
CA ILE A 102 -3.13 14.05 -20.77
C ILE A 102 -3.90 14.47 -22.02
N TRP A 103 -3.67 15.69 -22.47
CA TRP A 103 -4.20 16.21 -23.73
C TRP A 103 -3.31 15.78 -24.90
N ILE A 104 -3.94 15.22 -25.93
CA ILE A 104 -3.29 14.80 -27.16
C ILE A 104 -3.78 15.68 -28.29
N ASN A 105 -2.90 16.08 -29.19
CA ASN A 105 -3.25 16.72 -30.47
C ASN A 105 -3.04 15.69 -31.60
N PRO A 106 -4.07 14.91 -31.99
CA PRO A 106 -3.95 13.97 -33.08
C PRO A 106 -3.50 14.66 -34.38
N ARG A 107 -2.59 14.04 -35.13
CA ARG A 107 -2.19 14.56 -36.46
C ARG A 107 -3.38 14.74 -37.41
N SER A 108 -4.45 13.97 -37.21
CA SER A 108 -5.67 14.01 -38.00
C SER A 108 -6.63 15.16 -37.64
N SER A 109 -6.47 15.85 -36.50
CA SER A 109 -7.50 16.73 -35.94
C SER A 109 -7.30 18.23 -36.20
N ARG A 110 -6.40 18.63 -37.12
CA ARG A 110 -6.12 20.04 -37.49
C ARG A 110 -6.02 20.99 -36.27
N GLY A 111 -5.31 20.59 -35.23
CA GLY A 111 -5.07 21.42 -34.05
C GLY A 111 -6.10 21.30 -32.93
N LYS A 112 -7.12 20.44 -33.06
CA LYS A 112 -8.03 20.13 -31.96
C LYS A 112 -7.41 19.10 -31.03
N THR A 113 -7.29 19.44 -29.75
CA THR A 113 -6.84 18.52 -28.70
C THR A 113 -7.98 17.68 -28.14
N GLU A 114 -7.72 16.41 -27.86
CA GLU A 114 -8.63 15.51 -27.15
C GLU A 114 -7.91 14.80 -25.99
N LYS A 115 -8.65 14.41 -24.96
CA LYS A 115 -8.12 13.69 -23.80
C LYS A 115 -7.68 12.27 -24.18
N LEU A 116 -6.54 11.82 -23.67
CA LEU A 116 -6.00 10.49 -23.92
C LEU A 116 -6.96 9.38 -23.47
N SER A 117 -7.63 9.55 -22.34
CA SER A 117 -8.66 8.63 -21.82
C SER A 117 -9.83 8.39 -22.80
N LYS A 118 -10.14 9.40 -23.63
CA LYS A 118 -11.16 9.30 -24.68
C LYS A 118 -10.65 8.50 -25.88
N LEU A 119 -9.39 8.73 -26.28
CA LEU A 119 -8.79 8.13 -27.47
C LEU A 119 -8.31 6.69 -27.27
N SER A 120 -7.84 6.33 -26.06
CA SER A 120 -7.25 5.02 -25.78
C SER A 120 -8.16 4.18 -24.87
N PRO A 121 -8.73 3.07 -25.37
CA PRO A 121 -9.49 2.12 -24.54
C PRO A 121 -8.65 1.54 -23.39
N VAL A 122 -7.34 1.38 -23.59
CA VAL A 122 -6.41 0.89 -22.55
C VAL A 122 -6.34 1.87 -21.40
N VAL A 123 -6.12 3.16 -21.68
CA VAL A 123 -6.06 4.22 -20.65
C VAL A 123 -7.41 4.37 -19.95
N ARG A 124 -8.51 4.21 -20.69
CA ARG A 124 -9.86 4.18 -20.11
C ARG A 124 -10.08 3.00 -19.15
N GLY A 125 -9.38 1.89 -19.39
CA GLY A 125 -9.42 0.69 -18.55
C GLY A 125 -8.56 0.76 -17.29
N LEU A 126 -7.57 1.65 -17.25
CA LEU A 126 -6.68 1.94 -16.10
C LEU A 126 -7.38 2.77 -15.02
N LYS A 127 -8.57 2.33 -14.59
CA LYS A 127 -9.27 2.95 -13.45
C LYS A 127 -8.52 2.67 -12.15
N GLU A 128 -8.80 3.50 -11.17
CA GLU A 128 -8.23 3.45 -9.83
C GLU A 128 -8.32 2.05 -9.22
N VAL A 129 -7.23 1.64 -8.57
CA VAL A 129 -7.18 0.43 -7.75
C VAL A 129 -7.57 0.84 -6.35
N ASN A 130 -8.57 0.16 -5.78
CA ASN A 130 -9.12 0.42 -4.44
C ASN A 130 -9.02 -0.84 -3.56
N GLN A 131 -7.94 -1.59 -3.74
CA GLN A 131 -7.69 -2.85 -3.03
C GLN A 131 -7.40 -2.63 -1.55
N SER A 132 -7.91 -3.54 -0.71
CA SER A 132 -7.62 -3.59 0.71
C SER A 132 -6.98 -4.92 1.10
N ARG A 133 -6.03 -4.90 2.04
CA ARG A 133 -5.30 -6.09 2.51
C ARG A 133 -5.19 -6.13 4.03
N ILE A 134 -5.28 -7.33 4.60
CA ILE A 134 -5.13 -7.56 6.04
C ILE A 134 -3.80 -8.26 6.30
N TYR A 135 -2.98 -7.64 7.16
CA TYR A 135 -1.69 -8.14 7.59
C TYR A 135 -1.72 -8.54 9.07
N VAL A 136 -1.08 -9.67 9.38
CA VAL A 136 -0.95 -10.22 10.74
C VAL A 136 0.52 -10.52 11.05
N PRO A 137 0.92 -10.60 12.34
CA PRO A 137 2.28 -11.00 12.69
C PRO A 137 2.63 -12.36 12.08
N GLU A 138 3.86 -12.52 11.59
CA GLU A 138 4.31 -13.77 10.95
C GLU A 138 4.01 -15.02 11.80
N ARG A 139 4.26 -14.93 13.12
CA ARG A 139 3.98 -16.01 14.08
C ARG A 139 2.51 -16.44 14.15
N LEU A 140 1.58 -15.59 13.74
CA LEU A 140 0.14 -15.84 13.75
C LEU A 140 -0.42 -16.19 12.38
N ARG A 141 0.39 -16.10 11.31
CA ARG A 141 -0.05 -16.28 9.91
C ARG A 141 -0.88 -17.54 9.74
N GLN A 142 -0.37 -18.70 10.17
CA GLN A 142 -1.01 -19.98 9.92
C GLN A 142 -2.38 -20.10 10.62
N LYS A 143 -2.47 -19.64 11.88
CA LYS A 143 -3.72 -19.59 12.64
C LYS A 143 -4.74 -18.66 11.98
N CYS A 144 -4.30 -17.47 11.56
CA CYS A 144 -5.19 -16.49 10.94
C CYS A 144 -5.66 -16.95 9.56
N GLN A 145 -4.78 -17.58 8.78
CA GLN A 145 -5.13 -18.15 7.48
C GLN A 145 -6.25 -19.19 7.62
N GLN A 146 -6.15 -20.11 8.58
CA GLN A 146 -7.21 -21.09 8.84
C GLN A 146 -8.57 -20.45 9.15
N ILE A 147 -8.58 -19.29 9.83
CA ILE A 147 -9.81 -18.54 10.10
C ILE A 147 -10.37 -17.96 8.80
N VAL A 148 -9.51 -17.39 7.95
CA VAL A 148 -9.90 -16.85 6.64
C VAL A 148 -10.50 -17.95 5.76
N ASP A 149 -9.79 -19.07 5.62
CA ASP A 149 -10.22 -20.20 4.80
C ASP A 149 -11.60 -20.74 5.26
N GLN A 150 -11.86 -20.76 6.57
CA GLN A 150 -13.17 -21.16 7.12
C GLN A 150 -14.29 -20.18 6.79
N GLU A 151 -14.01 -18.88 6.78
CA GLU A 151 -15.00 -17.86 6.42
C GLU A 151 -15.24 -17.82 4.90
N GLU A 152 -14.23 -18.07 4.08
CA GLU A 152 -14.36 -18.22 2.62
C GLU A 152 -15.23 -19.43 2.26
N ALA A 153 -14.97 -20.59 2.86
CA ALA A 153 -15.80 -21.78 2.66
C ALA A 153 -17.27 -21.55 3.06
N LYS A 154 -17.53 -20.76 4.12
CA LYS A 154 -18.89 -20.37 4.52
C LYS A 154 -19.55 -19.44 3.49
N ARG A 155 -18.79 -18.51 2.90
CA ARG A 155 -19.28 -17.61 1.85
C ARG A 155 -19.72 -18.39 0.62
N GLU A 156 -18.90 -19.36 0.20
CA GLU A 156 -19.21 -20.23 -0.94
C GLU A 156 -20.42 -21.13 -0.70
N SER A 157 -20.59 -21.66 0.52
CA SER A 157 -21.73 -22.52 0.86
C SER A 157 -23.10 -21.82 0.92
N LYS A 158 -23.12 -20.48 0.86
CA LYS A 158 -24.33 -19.64 0.94
C LYS A 158 -24.71 -18.98 -0.38
N GLY A 159 -23.85 -19.04 -1.40
CA GLY A 159 -24.12 -18.56 -2.76
C GLY A 159 -24.75 -19.64 -3.62
#